data_AF-M7SUW8-F1
#
_entry.id   AF-M7SUW8-F1
#
_cell.length_a   1.000
_cell.length_b   1.000
_cell.length_c   1.000
_cell.angle_alpha   90.00
_cell.angle_beta   90.00
_cell.angle_gamma   90.00
#
_symmetry.space_group_name_H-M   'P 1'
#
loop_
_entity.id
_entity.type
_entity.pdbx_description
1 polymer ?
#
loop_
_entity_poly.entity_id
_entity_poly.type
_entity_poly.pdbx_seq_one_letter_code
_entity_poly.pdbx_strand_id
1 'polypeptide(L)'
;MSLDLGEIEWAHFDIIPARYDGGLHNAPRKQFVWWISGMVHFTLPNATGEAWIYGGKHGIIFGDDTADSSEWGHGTAYPGGDETIALTIPTRNNTVPEHTVLHDGACEWQDLIGI
;
A
#
# COMPACT_ATOMS: atom_id res chain seq x y z
N MET A 1 6.28 20.55 -7.36
CA MET A 1 5.61 20.33 -6.06
C MET A 1 6.45 19.36 -5.28
N SER A 2 6.67 19.59 -3.98
CA SER A 2 7.40 18.67 -3.09
C SER A 2 6.42 18.22 -2.01
N LEU A 3 6.41 16.93 -1.70
CA LEU A 3 5.59 16.34 -0.63
C LEU A 3 6.55 15.76 0.42
N ASP A 4 6.21 15.96 1.69
CA ASP A 4 6.94 15.42 2.82
C ASP A 4 6.27 14.13 3.29
N LEU A 5 7.06 13.09 3.58
CA LEU A 5 6.58 11.83 4.16
C LEU A 5 6.57 11.86 5.70
N GLY A 6 7.05 12.95 6.30
CA GLY A 6 7.20 13.10 7.74
C GLY A 6 8.42 12.38 8.30
N GLU A 7 8.45 12.17 9.62
CA GLU A 7 9.52 11.41 10.26
C GLU A 7 9.40 9.91 9.95
N ILE A 8 10.40 9.38 9.27
CA ILE A 8 10.52 7.95 8.97
C ILE A 8 11.46 7.26 9.97
N GLU A 9 11.28 5.95 10.15
CA GLU A 9 12.20 5.15 10.95
C GLU A 9 13.39 4.67 10.10
N TRP A 10 13.08 4.00 8.98
CA TRP A 10 14.03 3.48 7.99
C TRP A 10 13.29 3.23 6.67
N ALA A 11 14.01 2.81 5.62
CA ALA A 11 13.40 2.40 4.36
C ALA A 11 14.13 1.18 3.78
N HIS A 12 13.39 0.31 3.10
CA HIS A 12 13.94 -0.81 2.34
C HIS A 12 13.13 -1.01 1.07
N PHE A 13 13.75 -1.62 0.07
CA PHE A 13 13.02 -2.08 -1.09
C PHE A 13 13.04 -3.60 -1.15
N ASP A 14 11.94 -4.16 -1.63
CA ASP A 14 11.75 -5.58 -1.88
C ASP A 14 11.67 -5.82 -3.39
N ILE A 15 12.28 -6.90 -3.82
CA ILE A 15 12.08 -7.47 -5.16
C ILE A 15 11.16 -8.68 -4.98
N ILE A 16 9.92 -8.51 -5.43
CA ILE A 16 8.84 -9.46 -5.21
C ILE A 16 8.69 -10.31 -6.48
N PRO A 17 8.75 -11.65 -6.38
CA PRO A 17 8.66 -12.52 -7.54
C PRO A 17 7.36 -12.32 -8.34
N ALA A 18 7.44 -12.59 -9.64
CA ALA A 18 6.25 -12.65 -10.49
C ALA A 18 5.25 -13.69 -9.97
N ARG A 19 3.95 -13.42 -10.13
CA ARG A 19 2.84 -14.31 -9.72
C ARG A 19 2.90 -14.73 -8.25
N TYR A 20 3.39 -13.85 -7.38
CA TYR A 20 3.48 -14.10 -5.94
C TYR A 20 2.15 -13.78 -5.24
N ASP A 21 1.73 -14.66 -4.32
CA ASP A 21 0.57 -14.45 -3.46
C ASP A 21 1.06 -14.19 -2.03
N GLY A 22 0.83 -12.98 -1.53
CA GLY A 22 1.18 -12.56 -0.17
C GLY A 22 0.14 -12.96 0.87
N GLY A 23 -1.03 -13.47 0.45
CA GLY A 23 -2.10 -13.91 1.31
C GLY A 23 -2.74 -12.78 2.15
N LEU A 24 -3.58 -13.20 3.09
CA LEU A 24 -4.25 -12.32 4.06
C LEU A 24 -3.32 -12.00 5.24
N HIS A 25 -3.09 -10.72 5.49
CA HIS A 25 -2.26 -10.25 6.60
C HIS A 25 -2.55 -8.78 6.97
N ASN A 26 -2.15 -8.38 8.18
CA ASN A 26 -2.05 -6.98 8.57
C ASN A 26 -0.74 -6.36 8.09
N ALA A 27 -0.73 -5.06 7.84
CA ALA A 27 0.52 -4.33 7.74
C ALA A 27 1.38 -4.49 9.03
N PRO A 28 2.70 -4.75 8.93
CA PRO A 28 3.57 -4.93 10.10
C PRO A 28 3.84 -3.63 10.87
N ARG A 29 3.67 -2.49 10.19
CA ARG A 29 3.89 -1.12 10.66
C ARG A 29 2.97 -0.17 9.91
N LYS A 30 2.69 0.99 10.52
CA LYS A 30 2.06 2.10 9.80
C LYS A 30 3.08 2.71 8.86
N GLN A 31 2.88 2.52 7.56
CA GLN A 31 3.96 2.70 6.59
C GLN A 31 3.45 3.15 5.24
N PHE A 32 4.25 3.95 4.55
CA PHE A 32 4.09 4.12 3.12
C PHE A 32 4.64 2.90 2.41
N VAL A 33 3.95 2.45 1.36
CA VAL A 33 4.47 1.47 0.42
C VAL A 33 4.37 2.08 -0.97
N TRP A 34 5.50 2.20 -1.64
CA TRP A 34 5.59 2.70 -3.00
C TRP A 34 6.03 1.58 -3.94
N TRP A 35 5.10 1.08 -4.75
CA TRP A 35 5.42 0.26 -5.90
C TRP A 35 6.11 1.11 -6.97
N ILE A 36 7.41 0.89 -7.11
CA ILE A 36 8.27 1.58 -8.08
C ILE A 36 8.02 1.00 -9.48
N SER A 37 7.85 -0.32 -9.58
CA SER A 37 7.55 -1.05 -10.82
C SER A 37 6.70 -2.28 -10.53
N GLY A 38 6.01 -2.80 -11.56
CA GLY A 38 5.13 -3.96 -11.44
C GLY A 38 3.70 -3.57 -11.06
N MET A 39 2.99 -4.47 -10.38
CA MET A 39 1.63 -4.21 -9.89
C MET A 39 1.32 -5.03 -8.64
N VAL A 40 0.39 -4.52 -7.84
CA VAL A 40 -0.20 -5.24 -6.71
C VAL A 40 -1.72 -5.13 -6.77
N HIS A 41 -2.38 -6.20 -6.34
CA HIS A 41 -3.81 -6.29 -6.15
C HIS A 41 -4.13 -6.49 -4.67
N PHE A 42 -4.95 -5.60 -4.12
CA PHE A 42 -5.44 -5.65 -2.76
C PHE A 42 -6.90 -6.08 -2.71
N THR A 43 -7.25 -6.89 -1.71
CA THR A 43 -8.63 -7.26 -1.39
C THR A 43 -8.90 -7.04 0.09
N LEU A 44 -10.15 -6.67 0.44
CA LEU A 44 -10.56 -6.53 1.83
C LEU A 44 -11.28 -7.79 2.34
N PRO A 45 -10.90 -8.32 3.52
CA PRO A 45 -11.59 -9.45 4.12
C PRO A 45 -13.04 -9.07 4.44
N ASN A 46 -13.97 -9.99 4.16
CA ASN A 46 -15.41 -9.82 4.41
C ASN A 46 -16.06 -8.61 3.71
N ALA A 47 -15.41 -8.05 2.70
CA ALA A 47 -15.94 -6.96 1.88
C ALA A 47 -15.62 -7.19 0.40
N THR A 48 -16.24 -6.41 -0.47
CA THR A 48 -16.01 -6.46 -1.93
C THR A 48 -15.03 -5.39 -2.42
N GLY A 49 -14.46 -4.61 -1.50
CA GLY A 49 -13.49 -3.57 -1.84
C GLY A 49 -12.19 -4.19 -2.33
N GLU A 50 -11.69 -3.70 -3.45
CA GLU A 50 -10.40 -4.07 -4.02
C GLU A 50 -9.68 -2.84 -4.57
N ALA A 51 -8.36 -2.92 -4.69
CA ALA A 51 -7.56 -1.88 -5.32
C ALA A 51 -6.44 -2.48 -6.16
N TRP A 52 -6.19 -1.88 -7.32
CA TRP A 52 -5.12 -2.27 -8.23
C TRP A 52 -4.11 -1.12 -8.30
N ILE A 53 -2.92 -1.33 -7.74
CA ILE A 53 -1.88 -0.31 -7.72
C ILE A 53 -0.82 -0.69 -8.74
N TYR A 54 -0.62 0.19 -9.72
CA TYR A 54 0.41 0.04 -10.73
C TYR A 54 1.66 0.80 -10.31
N GLY A 55 2.83 0.20 -10.55
CA GLY A 55 4.10 0.81 -10.22
C GLY A 55 4.33 2.13 -10.98
N GLY A 56 5.04 3.06 -10.35
CA GLY A 56 5.42 4.34 -10.94
C GLY A 56 4.89 5.53 -10.15
N LYS A 57 4.62 6.66 -10.84
CA LYS A 57 4.35 7.97 -10.20
C LYS A 57 3.19 7.98 -9.19
N HIS A 58 2.22 7.08 -9.34
CA HIS A 58 1.01 7.01 -8.52
C HIS A 58 0.95 5.72 -7.70
N GLY A 59 2.03 4.94 -7.69
CA GLY A 59 2.08 3.63 -7.06
C GLY A 59 2.30 3.68 -5.55
N ILE A 60 1.92 4.75 -4.86
CA ILE A 60 2.17 4.91 -3.42
C ILE A 60 0.86 4.86 -2.64
N ILE A 61 0.83 4.08 -1.57
CA ILE A 61 -0.27 4.03 -0.61
C ILE A 61 0.25 4.14 0.82
N PHE A 62 -0.65 4.35 1.77
CA PHE A 62 -0.38 4.25 3.20
C PHE A 62 -1.14 3.07 3.82
N GLY A 63 -0.42 2.14 4.45
CA GLY A 63 -1.01 1.05 5.22
C GLY A 63 -1.21 1.44 6.68
N ASP A 64 -2.47 1.55 7.11
CA ASP A 64 -2.86 1.84 8.51
C ASP A 64 -3.55 0.63 9.18
N ASP A 65 -3.62 -0.52 8.51
CA ASP A 65 -4.33 -1.73 8.96
C ASP A 65 -3.44 -2.65 9.83
N THR A 66 -2.66 -2.05 10.72
CA THR A 66 -1.88 -2.79 11.71
C THR A 66 -2.79 -3.60 12.65
N ALA A 67 -2.23 -4.61 13.33
CA ALA A 67 -3.03 -5.53 14.15
C ALA A 67 -3.80 -4.86 15.31
N ASP A 68 -3.41 -3.65 15.72
CA ASP A 68 -4.10 -2.82 16.71
C ASP A 68 -5.27 -2.00 16.14
N SER A 69 -5.34 -1.80 14.83
CA SER A 69 -6.40 -1.05 14.13
C SER A 69 -7.33 -1.93 13.30
N SER A 70 -6.88 -3.11 12.88
CA SER A 70 -7.62 -4.04 12.01
C SER A 70 -7.46 -5.49 12.49
N GLU A 71 -8.58 -6.19 12.67
CA GLU A 71 -8.59 -7.61 13.06
C GLU A 71 -8.00 -8.52 11.96
N TRP A 72 -8.24 -8.18 10.69
CA TRP A 72 -7.97 -9.07 9.57
C TRP A 72 -6.94 -8.53 8.57
N GLY A 73 -6.75 -7.21 8.51
CA GLY A 73 -5.87 -6.56 7.54
C GLY A 73 -6.42 -6.59 6.11
N HIS A 74 -5.60 -7.02 5.16
CA HIS A 74 -5.90 -7.10 3.73
C HIS A 74 -5.28 -8.32 3.05
N GLY A 75 -5.86 -8.74 1.92
CA GLY A 75 -5.25 -9.71 1.01
C GLY A 75 -4.34 -9.02 0.00
N THR A 76 -3.15 -9.58 -0.25
CA THR A 76 -2.19 -9.03 -1.23
C THR A 76 -1.80 -10.07 -2.26
N ALA A 77 -1.92 -9.72 -3.55
CA ALA A 77 -1.40 -10.54 -4.65
C ALA A 77 -0.58 -9.70 -5.64
N TYR A 78 0.42 -10.32 -6.25
CA TYR A 78 1.28 -9.76 -7.29
C TYR A 78 1.10 -10.55 -8.58
N PRO A 79 -0.01 -10.34 -9.32
CA PRO A 79 -0.41 -11.21 -10.43
C PRO A 79 0.40 -10.99 -11.71
N GLY A 80 1.25 -9.95 -11.73
CA GLY A 80 2.09 -9.60 -12.87
C GLY A 80 3.02 -10.72 -13.33
N GLY A 81 3.39 -10.68 -14.61
CA GLY A 81 4.32 -11.63 -15.22
C GLY A 81 5.79 -11.37 -14.92
N ASP A 82 6.12 -10.16 -14.47
CA ASP A 82 7.46 -9.72 -14.08
C ASP A 82 7.53 -9.43 -12.57
N GLU A 83 8.75 -9.27 -12.06
CA GLU A 83 8.99 -8.89 -10.67
C GLU A 83 8.37 -7.52 -10.35
N THR A 84 7.86 -7.38 -9.13
CA THR A 84 7.35 -6.12 -8.59
C THR A 84 8.36 -5.55 -7.60
N ILE A 85 8.68 -4.27 -7.71
CA ILE A 85 9.59 -3.59 -6.80
C ILE A 85 8.79 -2.66 -5.90
N ALA A 86 8.84 -2.90 -4.59
CA ALA A 86 8.15 -2.08 -3.59
C ALA A 86 9.18 -1.42 -2.66
N LEU A 87 9.04 -0.13 -2.40
CA LEU A 87 9.78 0.60 -1.38
C LEU A 87 8.87 0.80 -0.17
N THR A 88 9.25 0.19 0.94
CA THR A 88 8.51 0.23 2.19
C THR A 88 9.17 1.21 3.15
N ILE A 89 8.39 2.16 3.66
CA ILE A 89 8.85 3.30 4.45
C ILE A 89 8.00 3.43 5.72
N PRO A 90 8.37 2.73 6.81
CA PRO A 90 7.70 2.87 8.10
C PRO A 90 7.82 4.28 8.67
N THR A 91 6.70 4.80 9.18
CA THR A 91 6.69 6.02 9.97
C THR A 91 7.35 5.79 11.31
N ARG A 92 8.00 6.82 11.84
CA ARG A 92 8.55 6.75 13.19
C ARG A 92 7.41 6.59 14.20
N ASN A 93 7.58 5.67 15.16
CA ASN A 93 6.62 5.40 16.24
C ASN A 93 5.22 4.93 15.76
N ASN A 94 5.08 4.38 14.54
CA ASN A 94 3.78 3.99 13.97
C ASN A 94 2.75 5.13 14.02
N THR A 95 3.14 6.33 13.58
CA THR A 95 2.23 7.48 13.50
C THR A 95 1.55 7.56 12.14
N VAL A 96 0.24 7.81 12.13
CA VAL A 96 -0.46 8.13 10.87
C VAL A 96 -0.16 9.60 10.53
N PRO A 97 0.36 9.91 9.32
CA PRO A 97 0.57 11.28 8.89
C PRO A 97 -0.74 12.08 8.85
N GLU A 98 -0.65 13.39 9.00
CA GLU A 98 -1.81 14.27 8.79
C GLU A 98 -2.34 14.11 7.36
N HIS A 99 -3.64 13.86 7.24
CA HIS A 99 -4.31 13.65 5.96
C HIS A 99 -5.75 14.15 6.03
N THR A 100 -6.37 14.30 4.86
CA THR A 100 -7.80 14.56 4.73
C THR A 100 -8.43 13.37 4.01
N VAL A 101 -9.48 12.80 4.61
CA VAL A 101 -10.28 11.77 3.95
C VAL A 101 -11.10 12.43 2.85
N LEU A 102 -10.97 11.94 1.61
CA LEU A 102 -11.67 12.50 0.45
C LEU A 102 -13.12 12.00 0.36
N HIS A 103 -13.33 10.70 0.62
CA HIS A 103 -14.64 10.05 0.66
C HIS A 103 -14.54 8.71 1.40
N ASP A 104 -15.70 8.13 1.73
CA ASP A 104 -15.80 6.78 2.26
C ASP A 104 -15.65 5.73 1.14
N GLY A 105 -15.21 4.52 1.51
CA GLY A 105 -15.13 3.37 0.60
C GLY A 105 -13.74 3.14 -0.02
N ALA A 106 -13.69 2.26 -1.01
CA ALA A 106 -12.45 1.96 -1.75
C ALA A 106 -12.07 3.15 -2.65
N CYS A 107 -10.77 3.28 -2.95
CA CYS A 107 -10.29 4.27 -3.91
C CYS A 107 -10.93 4.04 -5.28
N GLU A 108 -11.42 5.10 -5.88
CA GLU A 108 -11.90 5.10 -7.25
C GLU A 108 -10.71 5.14 -8.22
N TRP A 109 -10.95 4.80 -9.48
CA TRP A 109 -9.92 4.81 -10.51
C TRP A 109 -9.18 6.16 -10.59
N GLN A 110 -9.92 7.26 -10.45
CA GLN A 110 -9.44 8.63 -10.49
C GLN A 110 -8.38 8.89 -9.41
N ASP A 111 -8.56 8.34 -8.21
CA ASP A 111 -7.62 8.47 -7.09
C ASP A 111 -6.27 7.80 -7.38
N LEU A 112 -6.28 6.77 -8.23
CA LEU A 112 -5.12 5.91 -8.50
C LEU A 112 -4.32 6.33 -9.74
N ILE A 113 -4.86 7.23 -10.57
CA ILE A 113 -4.19 7.67 -11.80
C ILE A 113 -3.95 9.18 -11.87
N GLY A 114 -4.33 9.93 -10.83
CA GLY A 114 -4.07 11.35 -10.67
C GLY A 114 -4.67 12.21 -11.79
N ILE A 115 -5.97 12.04 -12.03
CA ILE A 115 -6.78 12.87 -12.94
C ILE A 115 -7.95 13.53 -12.21
#